data_AF-A0A819H605-F1
#
_entry.id   AF-A0A819H605-F1
#
_cell.length_a   1.000
_cell.length_b   1.000
_cell.length_c   1.000
_cell.angle_alpha   90.00
_cell.angle_beta   90.00
_cell.angle_gamma   90.00
#
_symmetry.space_group_name_H-M   'P 1'
#
loop_
_entity.id
_entity.type
_entity.pdbx_description
1 polymer ?
#
loop_
_entity_poly.entity_id
_entity_poly.type
_entity_poly.pdbx_seq_one_letter_code
_entity_poly.pdbx_strand_id
1 'polypeptide(L)'
;MHTVFLCRHSKKLIRLQTFITRENLLKINLKLRSISFIHDILRRPRSFSNVENWKVSEVRLFILYIDLPVLAEILPEERIGDFALYNVIRRLLHDYWDNDKKLGDSICSLLKIYIKKSSKNDIFNMHPPKLLTSNSYSAPSFFLM
;
A
#
# COMPACT_ATOMS: atom_id res chain seq x y z
N MET A 1 10.22 1.92 13.61
CA MET A 1 9.93 1.19 12.36
C MET A 1 9.14 1.99 11.31
N HIS A 2 8.25 2.93 11.67
CA HIS A 2 7.39 3.63 10.70
C HIS A 2 8.10 4.38 9.57
N THR A 3 9.26 5.01 9.82
CA THR A 3 9.98 5.82 8.81
C THR A 3 10.58 4.98 7.67
N VAL A 4 11.14 3.80 7.99
CA VAL A 4 11.72 2.89 6.99
C VAL A 4 10.63 2.26 6.11
N PHE A 5 9.48 1.92 6.70
CA PHE A 5 8.30 1.48 5.97
C PHE A 5 7.88 2.55 4.94
N LEU A 6 7.74 3.80 5.37
CA LEU A 6 7.26 4.91 4.53
C LEU A 6 8.23 5.29 3.38
N CYS A 7 9.54 5.32 3.61
CA CYS A 7 10.53 5.59 2.56
C CYS A 7 10.57 4.52 1.47
N ARG A 8 10.29 3.25 1.81
CA ARG A 8 10.17 2.18 0.81
C ARG A 8 8.88 2.31 0.00
N HIS A 9 7.81 2.81 0.60
CA HIS A 9 6.54 2.96 -0.10
C HIS A 9 6.48 4.20 -1.00
N SER A 10 7.18 5.31 -0.69
CA SER A 10 7.26 6.45 -1.61
C SER A 10 7.87 6.05 -2.96
N LYS A 11 9.00 5.31 -2.94
CA LYS A 11 9.63 4.76 -4.16
C LYS A 11 8.69 3.84 -4.93
N LYS A 12 7.84 3.07 -4.25
CA LYS A 12 6.85 2.20 -4.89
C LYS A 12 5.73 3.00 -5.55
N LEU A 13 5.24 4.07 -4.91
CA LEU A 13 4.23 4.94 -5.50
C LEU A 13 4.76 5.68 -6.74
N ILE A 14 6.00 6.15 -6.71
CA ILE A 14 6.66 6.75 -7.89
C ILE A 14 6.71 5.75 -9.04
N ARG A 15 7.08 4.49 -8.77
CA ARG A 15 7.04 3.44 -9.80
C ARG A 15 5.63 3.16 -10.29
N LEU A 16 4.64 3.09 -9.41
CA LEU A 16 3.23 2.89 -9.79
C LEU A 16 2.75 4.02 -10.71
N GLN A 17 3.13 5.26 -10.42
CA GLN A 17 2.84 6.43 -11.24
C GLN A 17 3.36 6.27 -12.69
N THR A 18 4.54 5.67 -12.89
CA THR A 18 5.10 5.47 -14.25
C THR A 18 4.30 4.49 -15.11
N PHE A 19 3.46 3.63 -14.52
CA PHE A 19 2.63 2.66 -15.24
C PHE A 19 1.20 3.15 -15.48
N ILE A 20 0.81 4.27 -14.87
CA ILE A 20 -0.55 4.79 -15.00
C ILE A 20 -0.65 5.66 -16.26
N THR A 21 -1.65 5.37 -17.10
CA THR A 21 -1.93 6.19 -18.29
C THR A 21 -2.31 7.61 -17.90
N ARG A 22 -2.05 8.58 -18.79
CA ARG A 22 -2.38 9.99 -18.54
C ARG A 22 -3.87 10.20 -18.19
N GLU A 23 -4.76 9.46 -18.83
CA GLU A 23 -6.20 9.49 -18.56
C GLU A 23 -6.51 9.01 -17.13
N ASN A 24 -5.97 7.85 -16.74
CA ASN A 24 -6.17 7.32 -15.39
C ASN A 24 -5.56 8.24 -14.34
N LEU A 25 -4.45 8.91 -14.65
CA LEU A 25 -3.84 9.89 -13.76
C LEU A 25 -4.76 11.10 -13.52
N LEU A 26 -5.47 11.57 -14.54
CA LEU A 26 -6.49 12.62 -14.38
C LEU A 26 -7.64 12.15 -13.50
N LYS A 27 -8.14 10.92 -13.71
CA LYS A 27 -9.20 10.32 -12.87
C LYS A 27 -8.78 10.23 -11.41
N ILE A 28 -7.54 9.77 -11.13
CA ILE A 28 -6.95 9.74 -9.79
C ILE A 28 -6.97 11.14 -9.16
N ASN A 29 -6.49 12.14 -9.89
CA ASN A 29 -6.39 13.50 -9.37
C ASN A 29 -7.76 14.12 -9.08
N LEU A 30 -8.77 13.84 -9.91
CA LEU A 30 -10.14 14.27 -9.67
C LEU A 30 -10.68 13.63 -8.39
N LYS A 31 -10.47 12.32 -8.21
CA LYS A 31 -10.85 11.62 -6.98
C LYS A 31 -10.14 12.13 -5.74
N LEU A 32 -8.84 12.36 -5.82
CA LEU A 32 -8.06 12.91 -4.70
C LEU A 32 -8.63 14.25 -4.23
N ARG A 33 -9.16 15.06 -5.15
CA ARG A 33 -9.81 16.33 -4.84
C ARG A 33 -11.23 16.16 -4.28
N SER A 34 -11.96 15.12 -4.71
CA SER A 34 -13.34 14.87 -4.27
C SER A 34 -13.45 14.21 -2.91
N ILE A 35 -12.37 13.59 -2.41
CA ILE A 35 -12.36 12.97 -1.08
C ILE A 35 -12.50 14.05 -0.01
N SER A 36 -13.61 13.99 0.74
CA SER A 36 -13.82 14.78 1.95
C SER A 36 -13.03 14.16 3.09
N PHE A 37 -11.97 14.84 3.51
CA PHE A 37 -11.20 14.42 4.67
C PHE A 37 -11.90 14.83 5.97
N ILE A 38 -11.88 13.96 6.97
CA ILE A 38 -12.31 14.30 8.34
C ILE A 38 -11.44 15.47 8.81
N HIS A 39 -12.06 16.41 9.55
CA HIS A 39 -11.55 17.75 9.84
C HIS A 39 -10.11 17.84 10.39
N ASP A 40 -9.58 16.77 10.98
CA ASP A 40 -8.21 16.72 11.54
C ASP A 40 -7.10 16.48 10.49
N ILE A 41 -7.44 16.16 9.25
CA ILE A 41 -6.45 15.98 8.18
C ILE A 41 -6.18 17.35 7.53
N LEU A 42 -5.27 18.09 8.16
CA LEU A 42 -4.91 19.45 7.72
C LEU A 42 -4.16 19.50 6.37
N ARG A 43 -3.65 18.36 5.88
CA ARG A 43 -2.86 18.29 4.64
C ARG A 43 -3.39 17.21 3.70
N ARG A 44 -4.00 17.66 2.60
CA ARG A 44 -4.42 16.80 1.51
C ARG A 44 -3.20 16.41 0.66
N PRO A 45 -3.15 15.18 0.10
CA PRO A 45 -2.11 14.85 -0.85
C PRO A 45 -2.17 15.80 -2.04
N ARG A 46 -1.00 16.27 -2.48
CA ARG A 46 -0.86 16.95 -3.77
C ARG A 46 -1.23 16.02 -4.93
N SER A 47 -1.24 16.56 -6.14
CA SER A 47 -1.46 15.77 -7.37
C SER A 47 -0.64 14.49 -7.36
N PHE A 48 -1.24 13.39 -7.80
CA PHE A 48 -0.57 12.12 -8.05
C PHE A 48 0.49 12.23 -9.16
N SER A 49 0.47 13.30 -9.97
CA SER A 49 1.56 13.63 -10.89
C SER A 49 2.87 13.98 -10.18
N ASN A 50 2.81 14.40 -8.91
CA ASN A 50 3.95 14.95 -8.18
C ASN A 50 4.26 14.13 -6.93
N VAL A 51 4.06 12.81 -6.98
CA VAL A 51 4.27 11.89 -5.84
C VAL A 51 5.69 11.99 -5.28
N GLU A 52 6.69 12.19 -6.14
CA GLU A 52 8.08 12.40 -5.75
C GLU A 52 8.29 13.55 -4.76
N ASN A 53 7.41 14.55 -4.81
CA ASN A 53 7.48 15.74 -3.97
C ASN A 53 6.61 15.62 -2.71
N TRP A 54 5.86 14.52 -2.55
CA TRP A 54 4.98 14.32 -1.39
C TRP A 54 5.78 14.21 -0.09
N LYS A 55 5.28 14.86 0.96
CA LYS A 55 5.81 14.70 2.33
C LYS A 55 5.48 13.30 2.83
N VAL A 56 6.28 12.82 3.78
CA VAL A 56 6.07 11.52 4.43
C VAL A 56 4.66 11.36 4.99
N SER A 57 4.07 12.44 5.54
CA SER A 57 2.69 12.44 6.03
C SER A 57 1.65 12.26 4.92
N GLU A 58 1.87 12.85 3.74
CA GLU A 58 0.98 12.69 2.57
C GLU A 58 1.07 11.25 2.02
N VAL A 59 2.28 10.70 1.93
CA VAL A 59 2.51 9.30 1.54
C VAL A 59 1.82 8.34 2.50
N ARG A 60 1.99 8.54 3.81
CA ARG A 60 1.36 7.74 4.86
C ARG A 60 -0.15 7.80 4.78
N LEU A 61 -0.72 9.01 4.70
CA LEU A 61 -2.16 9.20 4.58
C LEU A 61 -2.69 8.50 3.33
N PHE A 62 -1.99 8.63 2.21
CA PHE A 62 -2.40 8.00 0.96
C PHE A 62 -2.46 6.48 1.08
N ILE A 63 -1.36 5.86 1.52
CA ILE A 63 -1.20 4.40 1.60
C ILE A 63 -2.18 3.76 2.59
N LEU A 64 -2.50 4.45 3.68
CA LEU A 64 -3.30 3.85 4.75
C LEU A 64 -4.80 4.06 4.56
N TYR A 65 -5.21 5.13 3.86
CA TYR A 65 -6.61 5.56 3.90
C TYR A 65 -7.20 5.94 2.54
N ILE A 66 -6.37 6.34 1.56
CA ILE A 66 -6.85 6.93 0.31
C ILE A 66 -6.64 6.01 -0.88
N ASP A 67 -5.58 5.20 -0.87
CA ASP A 67 -5.15 4.47 -2.07
C ASP A 67 -6.21 3.48 -2.55
N LEU A 68 -6.94 2.81 -1.65
CA LEU A 68 -8.02 1.89 -1.98
C LEU A 68 -9.18 2.58 -2.73
N PRO A 69 -9.87 3.58 -2.17
CA PRO A 69 -10.97 4.23 -2.88
C PRO A 69 -10.53 4.96 -4.15
N VAL A 70 -9.27 5.41 -4.23
CA VAL A 70 -8.73 6.08 -5.42
C VAL A 70 -8.38 5.10 -6.53
N LEU A 71 -7.70 4.01 -6.20
CA LEU A 71 -7.16 3.07 -7.19
C LEU A 71 -8.14 1.95 -7.55
N ALA A 72 -9.16 1.66 -6.73
CA ALA A 72 -10.12 0.59 -7.00
C ALA A 72 -10.86 0.70 -8.34
N GLU A 73 -11.10 1.92 -8.84
CA GLU A 73 -11.74 2.13 -10.16
C GLU A 73 -10.79 1.99 -11.35
N ILE A 74 -9.49 1.86 -11.09
CA ILE A 74 -8.44 1.79 -12.11
C ILE A 74 -7.84 0.39 -12.16
N LEU A 75 -7.88 -0.30 -11.02
CA LEU A 75 -7.44 -1.68 -10.93
C LEU A 75 -8.47 -2.61 -11.59
N PRO A 76 -8.01 -3.69 -12.24
CA PRO A 76 -8.89 -4.76 -12.68
C PRO A 76 -9.70 -5.32 -11.51
N GLU A 77 -10.97 -5.64 -11.74
CA GLU A 77 -11.90 -6.08 -10.70
C GLU A 77 -11.38 -7.30 -9.94
N GLU A 78 -10.72 -8.21 -10.65
CA GLU A 78 -10.12 -9.43 -10.10
C GLU A 78 -8.99 -9.14 -9.09
N ARG A 79 -8.42 -7.94 -9.14
CA ARG A 79 -7.30 -7.50 -8.28
C ARG A 79 -7.74 -6.61 -7.14
N ILE A 80 -8.97 -6.11 -7.14
CA ILE A 80 -9.48 -5.23 -6.06
C ILE A 80 -9.45 -5.96 -4.72
N GLY A 81 -9.86 -7.24 -4.68
CA GLY A 81 -9.85 -8.03 -3.46
C GLY A 81 -8.44 -8.24 -2.88
N ASP A 82 -7.46 -8.52 -3.73
CA ASP A 82 -6.06 -8.67 -3.33
C ASP A 82 -5.49 -7.34 -2.80
N PHE A 83 -5.81 -6.24 -3.49
CA PHE A 83 -5.38 -4.90 -3.10
C PHE A 83 -6.02 -4.43 -1.79
N ALA A 84 -7.30 -4.74 -1.58
CA ALA A 84 -8.02 -4.47 -0.34
C ALA A 84 -7.42 -5.25 0.84
N LEU A 85 -7.15 -6.55 0.66
CA LEU A 85 -6.51 -7.39 1.68
C LEU A 85 -5.12 -6.84 2.05
N TYR A 86 -4.31 -6.49 1.05
CA TYR A 86 -3.00 -5.87 1.28
C TYR A 86 -3.12 -4.53 2.02
N ASN A 87 -4.15 -3.73 1.73
CA ASN A 87 -4.45 -2.50 2.43
C ASN A 87 -4.75 -2.72 3.92
N VAL A 88 -5.61 -3.68 4.23
CA VAL A 88 -5.93 -4.05 5.61
C VAL A 88 -4.66 -4.47 6.36
N ILE A 89 -3.84 -5.34 5.76
CA ILE A 89 -2.58 -5.77 6.37
C ILE A 89 -1.66 -4.58 6.67
N ARG A 90 -1.52 -3.64 5.73
CA ARG A 90 -0.69 -2.43 5.94
C ARG A 90 -1.19 -1.57 7.08
N ARG A 91 -2.50 -1.40 7.23
CA ARG A 91 -3.10 -0.65 8.34
C ARG A 91 -2.87 -1.35 9.67
N LEU A 92 -3.12 -2.65 9.73
CA LEU A 92 -2.89 -3.42 10.95
C LEU A 92 -1.41 -3.44 11.35
N LEU A 93 -0.48 -3.60 10.40
CA LEU A 93 0.97 -3.48 10.64
C LEU A 93 1.39 -2.08 11.09
N HIS A 94 0.70 -1.06 10.58
CA HIS A 94 0.94 0.31 10.98
C HIS A 94 0.45 0.59 12.41
N ASP A 95 -0.68 0.00 12.81
CA ASP A 95 -1.25 0.16 14.15
C ASP A 95 -0.71 -0.89 15.14
N TYR A 96 0.09 -1.85 14.67
CA TYR A 96 0.65 -2.93 15.46
C TYR A 96 1.61 -2.37 16.52
N TRP A 97 1.35 -2.81 17.74
CA TRP A 97 2.19 -2.58 18.91
C TRP A 97 2.69 -3.94 19.39
N ASP A 98 4.00 -4.07 19.67
CA ASP A 98 4.65 -5.37 19.93
C ASP A 98 4.02 -6.18 21.09
N ASN A 99 3.25 -5.53 21.97
CA ASN A 99 2.57 -6.20 23.08
C ASN A 99 1.17 -6.75 22.74
N ASP A 100 0.63 -6.50 21.54
CA ASP A 100 -0.68 -7.03 21.11
C ASP A 100 -0.52 -8.33 20.32
N LYS A 101 -0.34 -9.43 21.07
CA LYS A 101 -0.17 -10.77 20.51
C LYS A 101 -1.35 -11.20 19.63
N LYS A 102 -2.59 -10.83 19.98
CA LYS A 102 -3.79 -11.20 19.21
C LYS A 102 -3.82 -10.52 17.85
N LEU A 103 -3.43 -9.24 17.81
CA LEU A 103 -3.28 -8.50 16.56
C LEU A 103 -2.14 -9.08 15.71
N GLY A 104 -1.01 -9.44 16.33
CA GLY A 104 0.10 -10.10 15.66
C GLY A 104 -0.30 -11.41 14.97
N ASP A 105 -1.04 -12.28 15.66
CA ASP A 105 -1.55 -13.55 15.11
C ASP A 105 -2.53 -13.32 13.94
N SER A 106 -3.37 -12.29 14.06
CA SER A 106 -4.32 -11.90 13.00
C SER A 106 -3.60 -11.41 11.75
N ILE A 107 -2.58 -10.54 11.91
CA ILE A 107 -1.74 -10.06 10.81
C ILE A 107 -1.02 -11.24 10.13
N CYS A 108 -0.44 -12.14 10.91
CA CYS A 108 0.25 -13.33 10.38
C CYS A 108 -0.69 -14.21 9.56
N SER A 109 -1.93 -14.39 10.04
CA SER A 109 -2.93 -15.21 9.36
C SER A 109 -3.36 -14.57 8.02
N LEU A 110 -3.61 -13.26 8.01
CA LEU A 110 -3.95 -12.51 6.80
C LEU A 110 -2.80 -12.52 5.77
N LEU A 111 -1.54 -12.38 6.24
CA LEU A 111 -0.36 -12.49 5.39
C LEU A 111 -0.25 -13.86 4.72
N LYS A 112 -0.49 -14.95 5.47
CA LYS A 112 -0.51 -16.31 4.91
C LYS A 112 -1.57 -16.46 3.82
N ILE A 113 -2.77 -15.91 4.03
CA ILE A 113 -3.85 -15.91 3.02
C ILE A 113 -3.41 -15.14 1.78
N TYR A 114 -2.86 -13.94 1.95
CA TYR A 114 -2.39 -13.09 0.86
C TYR A 114 -1.30 -13.79 0.03
N ILE A 115 -0.28 -14.36 0.68
CA ILE A 115 0.81 -15.09 0.01
C ILE A 115 0.28 -16.31 -0.75
N LYS A 116 -0.62 -17.09 -0.12
CA LYS A 116 -1.24 -18.27 -0.74
C LYS A 116 -2.06 -17.91 -1.99
N LYS A 117 -2.75 -16.78 -1.98
CA LYS A 117 -3.48 -16.27 -3.17
C LYS A 117 -2.52 -15.79 -4.25
N SER A 118 -1.48 -15.04 -3.88
CA SER A 118 -0.48 -14.53 -4.82
C SER A 118 0.22 -15.67 -5.56
N SER A 119 0.63 -16.73 -4.85
CA SER A 119 1.33 -17.88 -5.42
C SER A 119 0.50 -18.68 -6.44
N LYS A 120 -0.83 -18.62 -6.38
CA LYS A 120 -1.72 -19.28 -7.36
C LYS A 120 -1.96 -18.43 -8.62
N ASN A 121 -1.80 -17.12 -8.50
CA ASN A 121 -2.06 -16.16 -9.57
C ASN A 121 -0.83 -15.83 -10.42
N ASP A 122 0.34 -16.42 -10.12
CA ASP A 122 1.62 -16.19 -10.82
C ASP A 122 1.72 -16.84 -12.22
N ILE A 123 0.69 -17.59 -12.67
CA ILE A 123 0.68 -18.22 -14.01
C ILE A 123 0.25 -17.24 -15.12
N PHE A 124 -0.34 -16.08 -14.79
CA PHE A 124 -0.69 -15.06 -15.79
C PHE A 124 0.23 -13.82 -15.71
N ASN A 125 1.01 -13.65 -16.78
CA ASN A 125 2.15 -12.76 -16.96
C ASN A 125 1.94 -11.25 -16.69
N MET A 126 2.98 -10.68 -16.05
CA MET A 126 3.65 -9.36 -16.23
C MET A 126 2.93 -8.01 -15.91
N HIS A 127 3.56 -7.30 -14.94
CA HIS A 127 3.48 -5.87 -14.54
C HIS A 127 2.32 -5.35 -13.64
N PRO A 128 2.62 -4.91 -12.38
CA PRO A 128 3.50 -5.53 -11.42
C PRO A 128 2.81 -5.78 -10.06
N PRO A 129 2.55 -7.06 -9.72
CA PRO A 129 2.79 -7.58 -8.39
C PRO A 129 4.20 -8.23 -8.35
N LYS A 130 5.23 -7.48 -8.74
CA LYS A 130 6.65 -7.79 -8.44
C LYS A 130 7.40 -6.63 -7.74
N LEU A 131 6.66 -5.63 -7.26
CA LEU A 131 7.22 -4.57 -6.39
C LEU A 131 7.41 -5.02 -4.92
N LEU A 132 6.96 -6.22 -4.56
CA LEU A 132 6.88 -6.68 -3.17
C LEU A 132 7.76 -7.89 -2.82
N THR A 133 8.40 -8.56 -3.80
CA THR A 133 9.13 -9.82 -3.58
C THR A 133 10.58 -9.82 -4.04
N SER A 134 11.19 -8.67 -4.39
CA SER A 134 12.64 -8.63 -4.55
C SER A 134 13.33 -8.62 -3.18
N ASN A 135 13.64 -9.83 -2.70
CA ASN A 135 14.71 -10.19 -1.76
C ASN A 135 15.19 -9.08 -0.82
N SER A 136 14.64 -9.08 0.40
CA SER A 136 15.40 -8.81 1.63
C SER A 136 14.68 -9.44 2.81
N TYR A 137 14.42 -10.76 2.73
CA TYR A 137 14.39 -11.58 3.94
C TYR A 137 15.85 -11.81 4.35
N SER A 138 16.50 -10.78 4.89
CA SER A 138 17.37 -11.01 6.02
C SER A 138 16.45 -10.86 7.22
N ALA A 139 15.98 -11.99 7.73
CA ALA A 139 15.35 -12.02 9.04
C ALA A 139 16.19 -11.17 10.01
N PRO A 140 15.59 -10.28 10.82
CA PRO A 140 16.31 -9.78 11.97
C PRO A 140 16.62 -11.00 12.84
N SER A 141 17.89 -11.37 12.87
CA SER A 141 18.49 -12.25 13.87
C SER A 141 18.38 -11.55 15.23
N PHE A 142 17.19 -11.59 15.83
CA PHE A 142 16.92 -11.20 17.21
C PHE A 142 15.94 -12.19 17.88
N PHE A 143 16.07 -13.47 17.54
CA PHE A 143 15.51 -14.59 18.31
C PHE A 143 16.56 -15.70 18.39
N LEU A 144 17.56 -15.48 19.24
CA LEU A 144 18.28 -16.54 19.93
C LEU A 144 18.48 -16.07 21.37
N MET A 145 17.47 -16.37 22.19
CA MET A 145 17.65 -16.74 23.59
C MET A 145 16.69 -17.89 23.86
#